data_AF-A0A258XH00-F1
#
_entry.id   AF-A0A258XH00-F1
#
_cell.length_a   1.000
_cell.length_b   1.000
_cell.length_c   1.000
_cell.angle_alpha   90.00
_cell.angle_beta   90.00
_cell.angle_gamma   90.00
#
_symmetry.space_group_name_H-M   'P 1'
#
loop_
_entity.id
_entity.type
_entity.pdbx_description
1 polymer ?
#
loop_
_entity_poly.entity_id
_entity_poly.type
_entity_poly.pdbx_seq_one_letter_code
_entity_poly.pdbx_strand_id
1 'polypeptide(L)'
;MTFDPHVFLRDCWQKRPLLIRGLFPALANPLEPDELAGLACEEGVEARIIRHAGAELVTEHGPFAEDRFGTLGPEPWTLLVNAVDHHVPDVSALIDTFRFIPNWRIDDVMVSYATDHGGVGPHFDQYDVFLIQGLG
;
A
#
# COMPACT_ATOMS: atom_id res chain seq x y z
N MET A 1 -10.90 7.40 21.61
CA MET A 1 -12.16 7.64 20.86
C MET A 1 -12.25 6.51 19.85
N THR A 2 -13.28 5.68 19.93
CA THR A 2 -13.44 4.52 19.05
C THR A 2 -13.96 4.98 17.69
N PHE A 3 -13.47 4.39 16.60
CA PHE A 3 -13.98 4.67 15.25
C PHE A 3 -15.46 4.26 15.14
N ASP A 4 -16.29 5.14 14.58
CA ASP A 4 -17.72 4.89 14.32
C ASP A 4 -18.01 5.02 12.82
N PRO A 5 -18.33 3.91 12.13
CA PRO A 5 -18.65 3.91 10.71
C PRO A 5 -19.80 4.84 10.32
N HIS A 6 -20.84 4.99 11.15
CA HIS A 6 -21.99 5.83 10.82
C HIS A 6 -21.62 7.32 10.81
N VAL A 7 -20.81 7.75 11.79
CA VAL A 7 -20.29 9.11 11.85
C VAL A 7 -19.33 9.36 10.69
N PHE A 8 -18.45 8.40 10.38
CA PHE A 8 -17.53 8.49 9.25
C PHE A 8 -18.25 8.67 7.90
N LEU A 9 -19.26 7.86 7.62
CA LEU A 9 -20.06 7.94 6.38
C LEU A 9 -20.82 9.26 6.28
N ARG A 10 -21.35 9.78 7.40
CA ARG A 10 -22.08 11.05 7.42
C ARG A 10 -21.15 12.25 7.18
N ASP A 11 -19.98 12.28 7.81
CA ASP A 11 -19.19 13.51 7.95
C ASP A 11 -17.89 13.56 7.13
N CYS A 12 -17.41 12.40 6.62
CA CYS A 12 -16.08 12.30 6.01
C CYS A 12 -16.08 11.64 4.62
N TRP A 13 -16.74 10.49 4.46
CA TRP A 13 -16.71 9.72 3.19
C TRP A 13 -17.09 10.59 1.98
N GLN A 14 -16.22 10.64 0.97
CA GLN A 14 -16.35 11.47 -0.24
C GLN A 14 -16.47 12.99 -0.01
N LYS A 15 -16.00 13.49 1.15
CA LYS A 15 -16.13 14.92 1.51
C LYS A 15 -14.82 15.54 1.97
N ARG A 16 -14.06 14.85 2.82
CA ARG A 16 -12.83 15.38 3.42
C ARG A 16 -11.94 14.26 3.98
N PRO A 17 -10.61 14.47 4.04
CA PRO A 17 -9.71 13.54 4.70
C PRO A 17 -9.97 13.46 6.22
N LEU A 18 -9.69 12.30 6.80
CA LEU A 18 -9.76 12.04 8.24
C LEU A 18 -8.55 11.22 8.69
N LEU A 19 -7.87 11.68 9.75
CA LEU A 19 -6.84 10.89 10.42
C LEU A 19 -7.46 10.07 11.56
N ILE A 20 -7.38 8.74 11.47
CA ILE A 20 -7.85 7.81 12.50
C ILE A 20 -6.63 7.24 13.23
N ARG A 21 -6.49 7.52 14.52
CA ARG A 21 -5.37 7.02 15.34
C ARG A 21 -5.78 5.76 16.09
N GLY A 22 -4.91 4.74 16.06
CA GLY A 22 -5.10 3.51 16.83
C GLY A 22 -6.29 2.66 16.36
N LEU A 23 -6.63 2.69 15.06
CA LEU A 23 -7.66 1.82 14.49
C LEU A 23 -7.27 0.34 14.63
N PHE A 24 -5.97 0.05 14.52
CA PHE A 24 -5.37 -1.27 14.73
C PHE A 24 -4.35 -1.19 15.87
N PRO A 25 -4.76 -1.40 17.14
CA PRO A 25 -3.89 -1.22 18.31
C PRO A 25 -2.68 -2.16 18.36
N ALA A 26 -2.77 -3.30 17.68
CA ALA A 26 -1.72 -4.30 17.55
C ALA A 26 -1.81 -4.93 16.16
N LEU A 27 -1.69 -4.09 15.12
CA LEU A 27 -1.58 -4.61 13.75
C LEU A 27 -0.33 -5.48 13.68
N ALA A 28 -0.51 -6.79 13.60
CA ALA A 28 0.58 -7.65 13.16
C ALA A 28 0.82 -7.35 11.68
N ASN A 29 2.08 -7.19 11.27
CA ASN A 29 2.38 -7.00 9.86
C ASN A 29 1.83 -8.22 9.09
N PRO A 30 0.95 -8.01 8.11
CA PRO A 30 0.34 -9.12 7.37
C PRO A 30 1.31 -9.76 6.37
N LEU A 31 2.45 -9.12 6.13
CA LEU A 31 3.49 -9.53 5.18
C LEU A 31 4.81 -8.85 5.57
N GLU A 32 5.91 -9.59 5.51
CA GLU A 32 7.25 -9.05 5.69
C GLU A 32 7.79 -8.43 4.38
N PRO A 33 8.76 -7.49 4.44
CA PRO A 33 9.33 -6.85 3.26
C PRO A 33 9.89 -7.83 2.21
N ASP A 34 10.55 -8.90 2.65
CA ASP A 34 11.12 -9.93 1.76
C ASP A 34 10.03 -10.73 1.04
N GLU A 35 8.89 -10.97 1.70
CA GLU A 35 7.75 -11.67 1.08
C GLU A 35 7.09 -10.78 0.01
N LEU A 36 6.99 -9.46 0.26
CA LEU A 36 6.52 -8.50 -0.74
C LEU A 36 7.45 -8.43 -1.96
N ALA A 37 8.77 -8.43 -1.73
CA ALA A 37 9.76 -8.47 -2.81
C ALA A 37 9.66 -9.77 -3.62
N GLY A 38 9.41 -10.91 -2.95
CA GLY A 38 9.15 -12.19 -3.58
C GLY A 38 7.92 -12.16 -4.51
N LEU A 39 6.79 -11.61 -4.03
CA LEU A 39 5.59 -11.44 -4.87
C LEU A 39 5.84 -10.58 -6.11
N ALA A 40 6.67 -9.54 -5.97
CA ALA A 40 7.02 -8.66 -7.10
C ALA A 40 7.87 -9.34 -8.19
N CYS A 41 8.39 -10.54 -7.93
CA CYS A 41 9.09 -11.38 -8.90
C CYS A 41 8.15 -12.34 -9.65
N GLU A 42 6.91 -12.55 -9.19
CA GLU A 42 5.99 -13.52 -9.78
C GLU A 42 5.38 -13.02 -11.10
N GLU A 43 5.29 -13.92 -12.09
CA GLU A 43 4.59 -13.61 -13.35
C GLU A 43 3.11 -13.32 -13.09
N GLY A 44 2.61 -12.23 -13.68
CA GLY A 44 1.21 -11.82 -13.55
C GLY A 44 0.91 -10.94 -12.34
N VAL A 45 1.88 -10.72 -11.44
CA VAL A 45 1.78 -9.73 -10.37
C VAL A 45 2.18 -8.35 -10.89
N GLU A 46 1.29 -7.37 -10.75
CA GLU A 46 1.60 -5.99 -11.12
C GLU A 46 2.41 -5.32 -10.00
N ALA A 47 3.70 -5.14 -10.27
CA ALA A 47 4.62 -4.47 -9.35
C ALA A 47 5.38 -3.34 -10.05
N ARG A 48 5.77 -2.33 -9.27
CA ARG A 48 6.60 -1.21 -9.74
C ARG A 48 7.59 -0.77 -8.68
N ILE A 49 8.80 -0.42 -9.12
CA ILE A 49 9.80 0.27 -8.31
C ILE A 49 9.87 1.70 -8.80
N ILE A 50 9.73 2.65 -7.89
CA ILE A 50 9.91 4.08 -8.16
C ILE A 50 11.13 4.55 -7.38
N ARG A 51 12.08 5.16 -8.09
CA ARG A 51 13.35 5.63 -7.51
C ARG A 51 13.67 7.05 -7.94
N HIS A 52 14.38 7.77 -7.08
CA HIS A 52 14.92 9.07 -7.44
C HIS A 52 16.17 8.92 -8.32
N ALA A 53 16.19 9.62 -9.44
CA ALA A 53 17.36 9.80 -10.30
C ALA A 53 17.68 11.30 -10.37
N GLY A 54 18.36 11.82 -9.34
CA GLY A 54 18.54 13.25 -9.16
C GLY A 54 17.21 13.95 -8.88
N ALA A 55 16.76 14.81 -9.80
CA ALA A 55 15.51 15.55 -9.67
C ALA A 55 14.29 14.83 -10.29
N GLU A 56 14.52 13.72 -10.99
CA GLU A 56 13.47 12.98 -11.70
C GLU A 56 13.10 11.68 -10.97
N LEU A 57 11.84 11.26 -11.11
CA LEU A 57 11.39 9.95 -10.69
C LEU A 57 11.48 8.99 -11.87
N VAL A 58 12.10 7.83 -11.63
CA VAL A 58 12.19 6.75 -12.61
C VAL A 58 11.35 5.58 -12.11
N THR A 59 10.47 5.08 -12.97
CA THR A 59 9.62 3.93 -12.71
C THR A 59 10.11 2.71 -13.49
N GLU A 60 10.27 1.59 -12.79
CA GLU A 60 10.53 0.27 -13.37
C GLU A 60 9.32 -0.61 -13.08
N HIS A 61 8.91 -1.43 -14.05
CA HIS A 61 7.77 -2.34 -13.92
C HIS A 61 8.25 -3.78 -13.81
N GLY A 62 7.56 -4.56 -12.97
CA GLY A 62 7.81 -5.98 -12.80
C GLY A 62 7.25 -6.85 -13.94
N PRO A 63 7.40 -8.18 -13.84
CA PRO A 63 8.06 -8.88 -12.74
C PRO A 63 9.56 -8.57 -12.67
N PHE A 64 10.13 -8.56 -11.48
CA PHE A 64 11.55 -8.30 -11.27
C PHE A 64 12.35 -9.61 -11.16
N ALA A 65 13.65 -9.53 -11.48
CA ALA A 65 14.58 -10.59 -11.10
C ALA A 65 14.90 -10.48 -9.59
N GLU A 66 15.11 -11.62 -8.91
CA GLU A 66 15.39 -11.64 -7.46
C GLU A 66 16.60 -10.78 -7.08
N ASP A 67 17.63 -10.72 -7.92
CA ASP A 67 18.84 -9.93 -7.70
C ASP A 67 18.63 -8.41 -7.90
N ARG A 68 17.48 -7.99 -8.46
CA ARG A 68 17.19 -6.58 -8.71
C ARG A 68 17.17 -5.77 -7.43
N PHE A 69 16.62 -6.31 -6.34
CA PHE A 69 16.52 -5.61 -5.06
C PHE A 69 17.89 -5.37 -4.42
N GLY A 70 18.83 -6.31 -4.59
CA GLY A 70 20.21 -6.17 -4.13
C GLY A 70 21.02 -5.13 -4.92
N THR A 71 20.53 -4.67 -6.07
CA THR A 71 21.22 -3.71 -6.96
C THR A 71 20.60 -2.31 -6.97
N LEU A 72 19.56 -2.06 -6.17
CA LEU A 72 18.90 -0.74 -6.10
C LEU A 72 19.80 0.37 -5.53
N GLY A 73 20.83 0.00 -4.77
CA GLY A 73 21.77 0.96 -4.20
C GLY A 73 21.18 1.78 -3.05
N PRO A 74 21.85 2.88 -2.64
CA PRO A 74 21.47 3.67 -1.47
C PRO A 74 20.48 4.80 -1.74
N GLU A 75 20.17 5.08 -3.01
CA GLU A 75 19.23 6.17 -3.36
C GLU A 75 17.81 5.82 -2.88
N PRO A 76 16.98 6.81 -2.49
CA PRO A 76 15.62 6.55 -2.04
C PRO A 76 14.75 5.88 -3.12
N TRP A 77 14.04 4.83 -2.73
CA TRP A 77 13.16 4.08 -3.63
C TRP A 77 11.97 3.50 -2.86
N THR A 78 10.92 3.17 -3.60
CA THR A 78 9.75 2.46 -3.09
C THR A 78 9.31 1.37 -4.06
N LEU A 79 8.98 0.20 -3.52
CA LEU A 79 8.28 -0.88 -4.21
C LEU A 79 6.79 -0.74 -3.91
N LEU A 80 5.97 -0.82 -4.95
CA LEU A 80 4.52 -0.94 -4.86
C LEU A 80 4.09 -2.22 -5.57
N VAL A 81 3.28 -3.03 -4.90
CA VAL A 81 2.68 -4.26 -5.45
C VAL A 81 1.18 -4.14 -5.34
N ASN A 82 0.47 -4.20 -6.46
CA ASN A 82 -0.99 -4.09 -6.50
C ASN A 82 -1.64 -5.42 -6.12
N ALA A 83 -2.92 -5.37 -5.72
CA ALA A 83 -3.77 -6.53 -5.46
C ALA A 83 -3.15 -7.63 -4.57
N VAL A 84 -2.40 -7.25 -3.54
CA VAL A 84 -1.71 -8.20 -2.65
C VAL A 84 -2.71 -9.04 -1.85
N ASP A 85 -3.92 -8.53 -1.62
CA ASP A 85 -5.02 -9.28 -1.01
C ASP A 85 -5.43 -10.53 -1.80
N HIS A 86 -5.13 -10.61 -3.11
CA HIS A 86 -5.35 -11.83 -3.89
C HIS A 86 -4.34 -12.94 -3.57
N HIS A 87 -3.16 -12.58 -3.05
CA HIS A 87 -2.04 -13.49 -2.82
C HIS A 87 -1.83 -13.80 -1.34
N VAL A 88 -2.15 -12.85 -0.46
CA VAL A 88 -1.86 -12.93 0.99
C VAL A 88 -3.17 -12.86 1.79
N PRO A 89 -3.62 -13.99 2.38
CA PRO A 89 -4.87 -14.04 3.14
C PRO A 89 -4.95 -13.03 4.29
N ASP A 90 -3.83 -12.76 4.96
CA ASP A 90 -3.78 -11.79 6.08
C ASP A 90 -3.96 -10.35 5.60
N VAL A 91 -3.52 -10.03 4.38
CA VAL A 91 -3.81 -8.72 3.74
C VAL A 91 -5.28 -8.64 3.35
N SER A 92 -5.85 -9.71 2.80
CA SER A 92 -7.29 -9.78 2.48
C SER A 92 -8.17 -9.57 3.70
N ALA A 93 -7.79 -10.12 4.85
CA ALA A 93 -8.52 -9.96 6.11
C ALA A 93 -8.63 -8.49 6.58
N LEU A 94 -7.75 -7.59 6.13
CA LEU A 94 -7.85 -6.16 6.44
C LEU A 94 -9.14 -5.53 5.88
N ILE A 95 -9.60 -6.00 4.71
CA ILE A 95 -10.80 -5.51 4.03
C ILE A 95 -12.04 -5.64 4.92
N ASP A 96 -12.11 -6.66 5.76
CA ASP A 96 -13.26 -6.92 6.64
C ASP A 96 -13.55 -5.75 7.60
N THR A 97 -12.51 -5.01 8.01
CA THR A 97 -12.64 -3.81 8.85
C THR A 97 -13.39 -2.67 8.12
N PHE A 98 -13.37 -2.68 6.79
CA PHE A 98 -13.92 -1.62 5.94
C PHE A 98 -15.25 -2.00 5.27
N ARG A 99 -15.85 -3.16 5.59
CA ARG A 99 -17.14 -3.61 5.03
C ARG A 99 -18.37 -2.82 5.46
N PHE A 100 -18.19 -1.70 6.15
CA PHE A 100 -19.21 -0.66 6.22
C PHE A 100 -19.34 0.12 4.89
N ILE A 101 -18.35 0.00 4.00
CA ILE A 101 -18.41 0.39 2.58
C ILE A 101 -18.98 -0.79 1.77
N PRO A 102 -19.92 -0.56 0.83
CA PRO A 102 -20.43 -1.63 -0.03
C PRO A 102 -19.32 -2.33 -0.81
N ASN A 103 -19.33 -3.67 -0.88
CA ASN A 103 -18.26 -4.45 -1.53
C ASN A 103 -17.97 -4.03 -2.98
N TRP A 104 -18.98 -3.61 -3.75
CA TRP A 104 -18.80 -3.16 -5.15
C TRP A 104 -18.04 -1.83 -5.29
N ARG A 105 -17.75 -1.15 -4.18
CA ARG A 105 -16.95 0.07 -4.10
C ARG A 105 -15.52 -0.17 -3.63
N ILE A 106 -15.21 -1.39 -3.17
CA ILE A 106 -13.88 -1.79 -2.75
C ILE A 106 -13.20 -2.42 -3.96
N ASP A 107 -11.97 -1.98 -4.26
CA ASP A 107 -11.18 -2.47 -5.38
C ASP A 107 -10.23 -3.56 -4.89
N ASP A 108 -9.03 -3.20 -4.42
CA ASP A 108 -7.99 -4.11 -3.95
C ASP A 108 -7.19 -3.52 -2.78
N VAL A 109 -6.16 -4.25 -2.32
CA VAL A 109 -5.15 -3.76 -1.36
C VAL A 109 -3.78 -3.75 -2.03
N MET A 110 -3.31 -2.56 -2.39
CA MET A 110 -1.92 -2.31 -2.78
C MET A 110 -1.04 -2.17 -1.54
N VAL A 111 0.12 -2.84 -1.53
CA VAL A 111 1.11 -2.74 -0.45
C VAL A 111 2.37 -2.08 -0.98
N SER A 112 2.90 -1.11 -0.23
CA SER A 112 4.15 -0.45 -0.55
C SER A 112 5.20 -0.67 0.53
N TYR A 113 6.43 -0.95 0.10
CA TYR A 113 7.64 -0.84 0.91
C TYR A 113 8.44 0.37 0.44
N ALA A 114 8.96 1.18 1.36
CA ALA A 114 9.78 2.34 1.04
C ALA A 114 11.01 2.37 1.92
N THR A 115 12.16 2.69 1.33
CA THR A 115 13.34 3.10 2.10
C THR A 115 13.14 4.50 2.66
N ASP A 116 14.03 4.94 3.55
CA ASP A 116 14.00 6.30 4.08
C ASP A 116 13.93 7.32 2.94
N HIS A 117 12.94 8.22 3.00
CA HIS A 117 12.62 9.21 1.97
C HIS A 117 12.15 8.64 0.61
N GLY A 118 11.98 7.33 0.48
CA GLY A 118 11.38 6.69 -0.68
C GLY A 118 9.89 7.01 -0.80
N GLY A 119 9.42 7.22 -2.02
CA GLY A 119 8.02 7.51 -2.27
C GLY A 119 7.73 7.81 -3.73
N VAL A 120 6.47 8.13 -4.01
CA VAL A 120 5.97 8.37 -5.38
C VAL A 120 5.86 9.85 -5.74
N GLY A 121 6.24 10.74 -4.82
CA GLY A 121 6.09 12.19 -4.95
C GLY A 121 4.64 12.69 -4.79
N PRO A 122 4.42 14.01 -4.87
CA PRO A 122 3.08 14.60 -4.77
C PRO A 122 2.18 14.17 -5.94
N HIS A 123 1.00 13.62 -5.62
CA HIS A 123 0.01 13.15 -6.59
C HIS A 123 -1.41 13.26 -6.01
N PHE A 124 -2.40 12.89 -6.82
CA PHE A 124 -3.80 12.77 -6.40
C PHE A 124 -4.44 11.59 -7.13
N ASP A 125 -5.42 10.97 -6.47
CA ASP A 125 -6.17 9.85 -7.02
C ASP A 125 -7.63 10.25 -7.31
N GLN A 126 -8.28 9.49 -8.18
CA GLN A 126 -9.69 9.66 -8.54
C GLN A 126 -10.64 8.81 -7.69
N TYR A 127 -10.10 8.09 -6.70
CA TYR A 127 -10.81 7.16 -5.84
C TYR A 127 -10.55 7.46 -4.36
N ASP A 128 -11.49 7.04 -3.50
CA ASP A 128 -11.31 7.07 -2.06
C ASP A 128 -10.25 6.03 -1.64
N VAL A 129 -9.37 6.37 -0.70
CA VAL A 129 -8.32 5.47 -0.21
C VAL A 129 -8.21 5.51 1.31
N PHE A 130 -7.99 4.34 1.91
CA PHE A 130 -7.56 4.23 3.30
C PHE A 130 -6.06 3.89 3.34
N LEU A 131 -5.25 4.79 3.89
CA LEU A 131 -3.83 4.55 4.11
C LEU A 131 -3.63 3.97 5.51
N ILE A 132 -3.14 2.74 5.58
CA ILE A 132 -2.87 2.02 6.83
C ILE A 132 -1.36 1.96 7.01
N GLN A 133 -0.86 2.50 8.13
CA GLN A 133 0.56 2.41 8.49
C GLN A 133 0.86 1.02 9.04
N GLY A 134 1.81 0.32 8.43
CA GLY A 134 2.41 -0.93 8.91
C GLY A 134 3.72 -0.69 9.64
N LEU A 135 4.77 -1.44 9.30
CA LEU A 135 6.13 -1.26 9.82
C LEU A 135 6.68 0.15 9.53
N GLY A 136 7.38 0.75 10.52
CA GLY A 136 8.05 2.05 10.39
C GLY A 136 7.47 3.16 11.26
#